data_AF-A0AAD5GKM7-F1
#
_entry.id   AF-A0AAD5GKM7-F1
#
_cell.length_a   1.000
_cell.length_b   1.000
_cell.length_c   1.000
_cell.angle_alpha   90.00
_cell.angle_beta   90.00
_cell.angle_gamma   90.00
#
_symmetry.space_group_name_H-M   'P 1'
#
loop_
_entity.id
_entity.type
_entity.pdbx_description
1 polymer ?
#
loop_
_entity_poly.entity_id
_entity_poly.type
_entity_poly.pdbx_seq_one_letter_code
_entity_poly.pdbx_strand_id
1 'polypeptide(L)'
;MNMNVNSVDSLVTQIQGLSGSPQDVSHLNTLLKQSEDVIRSQAATFAPCLTRLDPALHSLGYLYVLEACTATPVPEAQANELILPVVRFIDVCSVEQIRLVPDKFISVCKRLHELIVTLKAPMRAVGPLLTAIHKIRSSPEHLTPLHPDFLQVCLLAKCYKIGYSVLEDDIYEVDQPRDFFLYCYYGGMICIGQKRFAKALELFHNVVTAPMSSMNAIAVEAYKKYILVSLIHLRQFSATFPKYTSSVAQRNLKNFSQPYIELANSYSTGNISELKAFVQENQEKFENGNNLGLVKQVVSSMYKRNIQRLTQTYLTLSLQDIANTAQINTPKEAEMHVLEMIEDGEIYATINQKDGMVRFLEDPEQYKTCEMIEHIDSSIHRYDIL
;
A
#
# COMPACT_ATOMS: atom_id res chain seq x y z
N MET A 1 10.30 40.69 -27.52
CA MET A 1 9.17 40.65 -28.47
C MET A 1 8.14 39.70 -27.89
N ASN A 2 6.96 40.22 -27.51
CA ASN A 2 5.83 39.41 -27.07
C ASN A 2 5.28 38.64 -28.26
N MET A 3 5.74 37.40 -28.46
CA MET A 3 5.12 36.47 -29.39
C MET A 3 4.01 35.76 -28.64
N ASN A 4 2.80 36.32 -28.67
CA ASN A 4 1.63 35.65 -28.11
C ASN A 4 1.44 34.31 -28.84
N VAL A 5 1.23 33.24 -28.06
CA VAL A 5 0.73 31.95 -28.54
C VAL A 5 -0.72 32.13 -28.98
N ASN A 6 -0.91 32.73 -30.16
CA ASN A 6 -2.23 33.05 -30.72
C ASN A 6 -2.74 31.97 -31.70
N SER A 7 -1.90 31.00 -32.07
CA SER A 7 -2.28 29.93 -33.00
C SER A 7 -1.59 28.61 -32.68
N VAL A 8 -2.26 27.51 -33.06
CA VAL A 8 -1.74 26.13 -32.99
C VAL A 8 -0.39 26.01 -33.71
N ASP A 9 -0.27 26.60 -34.91
CA ASP A 9 0.97 26.54 -35.70
C ASP A 9 2.14 27.28 -35.04
N SER A 10 1.87 28.43 -34.42
CA SER A 10 2.88 29.19 -33.70
C SER A 10 3.39 28.37 -32.50
N LEU A 11 2.49 27.75 -31.74
CA LEU A 11 2.84 26.93 -30.59
C LEU A 11 3.69 25.71 -30.98
N VAL A 12 3.27 24.97 -32.01
CA VAL A 12 4.00 23.79 -32.48
C VAL A 12 5.40 24.17 -32.96
N THR A 13 5.52 25.26 -33.73
CA THR A 13 6.82 25.72 -34.26
C THR A 13 7.76 26.13 -33.12
N GLN A 14 7.26 26.82 -32.10
CA GLN A 14 8.05 27.21 -30.92
C GLN A 14 8.52 25.99 -30.13
N ILE A 15 7.63 25.02 -29.88
CA ILE A 15 7.97 23.79 -29.16
C ILE A 15 9.05 23.02 -29.94
N GLN A 16 8.86 22.80 -31.24
CA GLN A 16 9.82 22.08 -32.08
C GLN A 16 11.17 22.79 -32.16
N GLY A 17 11.18 24.12 -32.26
CA GLY A 17 12.40 24.91 -32.34
C GLY A 17 13.19 24.98 -31.03
N LEU A 18 12.53 24.87 -29.87
CA LEU A 18 13.15 25.08 -28.56
C LEU A 18 13.32 23.79 -27.73
N SER A 19 13.12 22.61 -28.32
CA SER A 19 13.33 21.31 -27.65
C SER A 19 14.75 20.72 -27.82
N GLY A 20 15.67 21.44 -28.49
CA GLY A 20 16.98 20.91 -28.88
C GLY A 20 18.08 20.97 -27.82
N SER A 21 18.08 21.97 -26.92
CA SER A 21 19.12 22.13 -25.90
C SER A 21 18.54 22.50 -24.52
N PRO A 22 19.26 22.27 -23.41
CA PRO A 22 18.78 22.61 -22.07
C PRO A 22 18.46 24.11 -21.89
N GLN A 23 19.22 24.99 -22.54
CA GLN A 23 18.97 26.44 -22.52
C GLN A 23 17.67 26.77 -23.26
N ASP A 24 17.48 26.18 -24.44
CA ASP A 24 16.25 26.38 -25.23
C ASP A 24 15.02 25.84 -24.50
N VAL A 25 15.14 24.68 -23.85
CA VAL A 25 14.05 24.09 -23.05
C VAL A 25 13.71 24.98 -21.85
N SER A 26 14.71 25.58 -21.21
CA SER A 26 14.47 26.55 -20.12
C SER A 26 13.73 27.79 -20.63
N HIS A 27 14.09 28.30 -21.81
CA HIS A 27 13.40 29.41 -22.46
C HIS A 27 11.96 29.04 -22.85
N LEU A 28 11.78 27.85 -23.41
CA LEU A 28 10.47 27.29 -23.73
C LEU A 28 9.58 27.20 -22.48
N ASN A 29 10.12 26.77 -21.34
CA ASN A 29 9.38 26.72 -20.07
C ASN A 29 8.87 28.11 -19.68
N THR A 30 9.70 29.15 -19.80
CA THR A 30 9.27 30.53 -19.51
C THR A 30 8.13 30.98 -20.44
N LEU A 31 8.22 30.69 -21.74
CA LEU A 31 7.19 31.04 -22.72
C LEU A 31 5.87 30.29 -22.47
N LEU A 32 5.95 29.00 -22.18
CA LEU A 32 4.77 28.17 -21.88
C LEU A 32 4.09 28.60 -20.58
N LYS A 33 4.86 28.98 -19.54
CA LYS A 33 4.32 29.57 -18.31
C LYS A 33 3.54 30.86 -18.59
N GLN A 34 4.06 31.73 -19.45
CA GLN A 34 3.37 32.99 -19.81
C GLN A 34 2.10 32.74 -20.62
N SER A 35 2.00 31.62 -21.31
CA SER A 35 0.88 31.27 -22.20
C SER A 35 -0.09 30.26 -21.58
N GLU A 36 0.11 29.89 -20.32
CA GLU A 36 -0.61 28.79 -19.66
C GLU A 36 -2.12 28.99 -19.65
N ASP A 37 -2.58 30.20 -19.29
CA ASP A 37 -4.02 30.52 -19.23
C ASP A 37 -4.70 30.44 -20.61
N VAL A 38 -3.97 30.80 -21.67
CA VAL A 38 -4.46 30.71 -23.05
C VAL A 38 -4.57 29.25 -23.48
N ILE A 39 -3.55 28.44 -23.20
CA ILE A 39 -3.54 27.01 -23.52
C ILE A 39 -4.67 26.30 -22.77
N ARG A 40 -4.89 26.64 -21.48
CA ARG A 40 -5.95 26.04 -20.66
C ARG A 40 -7.35 26.46 -21.12
N SER A 41 -7.58 27.74 -21.39
CA SER A 41 -8.90 28.23 -21.83
C SER A 41 -9.29 27.75 -23.23
N GLN A 42 -8.31 27.43 -24.08
CA GLN A 42 -8.53 26.96 -25.45
C GLN A 42 -8.00 25.53 -25.67
N ALA A 43 -8.08 24.67 -24.66
CA ALA A 43 -7.51 23.32 -24.69
C ALA A 43 -7.98 22.49 -25.90
N ALA A 44 -9.26 22.57 -26.27
CA ALA A 44 -9.81 21.88 -27.43
C ALA A 44 -9.18 22.34 -28.76
N THR A 45 -8.85 23.64 -28.87
CA THR A 45 -8.18 24.22 -30.03
C THR A 45 -6.73 23.74 -30.14
N PHE A 46 -6.04 23.55 -29.00
CA PHE A 46 -4.65 23.12 -28.95
C PHE A 46 -4.45 21.60 -28.92
N ALA A 47 -5.48 20.79 -28.65
CA ALA A 47 -5.40 19.33 -28.66
C ALA A 47 -4.77 18.73 -29.93
N PRO A 48 -5.04 19.24 -31.16
CA PRO A 48 -4.38 18.77 -32.38
C PRO A 48 -2.86 18.97 -32.41
N CYS A 49 -2.27 19.79 -31.52
CA CYS A 49 -0.81 19.88 -31.38
C CYS A 49 -0.20 18.52 -31.01
N LEU A 50 -0.89 17.71 -30.20
CA LEU A 50 -0.36 16.46 -29.67
C LEU A 50 -0.07 15.42 -30.76
N THR A 51 -0.71 15.50 -31.92
CA THR A 51 -0.43 14.61 -33.07
C THR A 51 0.77 15.07 -33.90
N ARG A 52 1.17 16.34 -33.77
CA ARG A 52 2.30 16.96 -34.49
C ARG A 52 3.60 16.99 -33.66
N LEU A 53 3.50 16.67 -32.38
CA LEU A 53 4.62 16.68 -31.44
C LEU A 53 5.05 15.25 -31.11
N ASP A 54 6.37 15.03 -31.12
CA ASP A 54 6.98 13.83 -30.56
C ASP A 54 7.00 13.92 -29.02
N PRO A 55 6.35 13.00 -28.29
CA PRO A 55 6.27 13.04 -26.82
C PRO A 55 7.60 12.83 -26.10
N ALA A 56 8.61 12.21 -26.73
CA ALA A 56 9.94 12.01 -26.15
C ALA A 56 10.84 13.24 -26.35
N LEU A 57 10.80 13.84 -27.53
CA LEU A 57 11.62 15.03 -27.85
C LEU A 57 11.01 16.33 -27.31
N HIS A 58 9.69 16.46 -27.39
CA HIS A 58 8.95 17.69 -27.09
C HIS A 58 8.17 17.58 -25.78
N SER A 59 8.68 16.82 -24.80
CA SER A 59 7.93 16.42 -23.61
C SER A 59 7.36 17.59 -22.81
N LEU A 60 8.10 18.70 -22.69
CA LEU A 60 7.67 19.88 -21.95
C LEU A 60 6.43 20.52 -22.60
N GLY A 61 6.51 20.82 -23.90
CA GLY A 61 5.39 21.41 -24.65
C GLY A 61 4.19 20.46 -24.72
N TYR A 62 4.45 19.16 -24.94
CA TYR A 62 3.43 18.12 -24.94
C TYR A 62 2.69 18.08 -23.59
N LEU A 63 3.43 18.15 -22.47
CA LEU A 63 2.85 18.12 -21.12
C LEU A 63 1.94 19.31 -20.84
N TYR A 64 2.31 20.53 -21.25
CA TYR A 64 1.47 21.72 -21.08
C TYR A 64 0.11 21.58 -21.79
N VAL A 65 0.12 21.08 -23.03
CA VAL A 65 -1.12 20.86 -23.79
C VAL A 65 -1.91 19.69 -23.22
N LEU A 66 -1.24 18.59 -22.87
CA LEU A 66 -1.90 17.39 -22.31
C LEU A 66 -2.58 17.66 -20.95
N GLU A 67 -1.91 18.43 -20.07
CA GLU A 67 -2.49 18.86 -18.79
C GLU A 67 -3.72 19.74 -19.02
N ALA A 68 -3.66 20.69 -19.96
CA ALA A 68 -4.82 21.49 -20.33
C ALA A 68 -5.98 20.65 -20.88
N CYS A 69 -5.71 19.66 -21.74
CA CYS A 69 -6.72 18.76 -22.29
C CYS A 69 -7.36 17.83 -21.24
N THR A 70 -6.69 17.60 -20.11
CA THR A 70 -7.15 16.72 -19.02
C THR A 70 -7.59 17.49 -17.77
N ALA A 71 -7.54 18.83 -17.80
CA ALA A 71 -7.88 19.68 -16.66
C ALA A 71 -9.37 19.58 -16.28
N THR A 72 -10.25 19.48 -17.28
CA THR A 72 -11.71 19.34 -17.11
C THR A 72 -12.14 17.88 -17.04
N PRO A 73 -13.20 17.53 -16.28
CA PRO A 73 -13.76 16.19 -16.26
C PRO A 73 -14.10 15.72 -17.67
N VAL A 74 -13.48 14.61 -18.08
CA VAL A 74 -13.67 14.03 -19.41
C VAL A 74 -14.91 13.13 -19.38
N PRO A 75 -15.87 13.29 -20.32
CA PRO A 75 -16.97 12.36 -20.47
C PRO A 75 -16.48 10.94 -20.72
N GLU A 76 -17.17 9.94 -20.18
CA GLU A 76 -16.76 8.52 -20.29
C GLU A 76 -16.53 8.06 -21.76
N ALA A 77 -17.32 8.60 -22.69
CA ALA A 77 -17.21 8.33 -24.12
C ALA A 77 -15.84 8.75 -24.72
N GLN A 78 -15.23 9.82 -24.19
CA GLN A 78 -13.93 10.35 -24.65
C GLN A 78 -12.76 9.86 -23.81
N ALA A 79 -13.03 9.25 -22.64
CA ALA A 79 -12.01 8.79 -21.71
C ALA A 79 -11.07 7.73 -22.34
N ASN A 80 -11.62 6.80 -23.15
CA ASN A 80 -10.80 5.80 -23.83
C ASN A 80 -9.83 6.40 -24.85
N GLU A 81 -10.23 7.48 -25.55
CA GLU A 81 -9.40 8.15 -26.55
C GLU A 81 -8.23 8.91 -25.90
N LEU A 82 -8.43 9.46 -24.70
CA LEU A 82 -7.40 10.21 -23.97
C LEU A 82 -6.41 9.32 -23.19
N ILE A 83 -6.83 8.13 -22.73
CA ILE A 83 -5.95 7.24 -21.97
C ILE A 83 -4.72 6.83 -22.77
N LEU A 84 -4.90 6.47 -24.06
CA LEU A 84 -3.80 5.97 -24.88
C LEU A 84 -2.69 7.04 -25.09
N PRO A 85 -2.99 8.29 -25.49
CA PRO A 85 -1.99 9.36 -25.53
C PRO A 85 -1.32 9.63 -24.19
N VAL A 86 -2.05 9.59 -23.07
CA VAL A 86 -1.49 9.82 -21.73
C VAL A 86 -0.53 8.72 -21.34
N VAL A 87 -0.92 7.45 -21.49
CA VAL A 87 -0.07 6.29 -21.20
C VAL A 87 1.18 6.31 -22.06
N ARG A 88 1.03 6.49 -23.38
CA ARG A 88 2.16 6.60 -24.31
C ARG A 88 3.11 7.71 -23.89
N PHE A 89 2.58 8.88 -23.50
CA PHE A 89 3.40 9.99 -23.04
C PHE A 89 4.19 9.64 -21.78
N ILE A 90 3.55 9.07 -20.75
CA ILE A 90 4.20 8.66 -19.51
C ILE A 90 5.34 7.69 -19.78
N ASP A 91 5.17 6.75 -20.71
CA ASP A 91 6.18 5.75 -21.04
C ASP A 91 7.42 6.39 -21.70
N VAL A 92 7.23 7.32 -22.64
CA VAL A 92 8.32 7.82 -23.51
C VAL A 92 8.87 9.20 -23.16
N CYS A 93 8.21 9.98 -22.29
CA CYS A 93 8.63 11.35 -21.98
C CYS A 93 10.05 11.45 -21.39
N SER A 94 10.75 12.54 -21.71
CA SER A 94 12.05 12.91 -21.14
C SER A 94 11.91 13.31 -19.67
N VAL A 95 12.74 12.70 -18.83
CA VAL A 95 12.79 12.94 -17.38
C VAL A 95 13.26 14.35 -17.08
N GLU A 96 14.26 14.83 -17.82
CA GLU A 96 14.84 16.17 -17.66
C GLU A 96 13.78 17.25 -17.90
N GLN A 97 12.96 17.08 -18.95
CA GLN A 97 11.93 18.06 -19.31
C GLN A 97 10.75 18.05 -18.34
N ILE A 98 10.25 16.89 -17.92
CA ILE A 98 9.10 16.83 -17.00
C ILE A 98 9.46 17.33 -15.59
N ARG A 99 10.72 17.16 -15.16
CA ARG A 99 11.21 17.65 -13.86
C ARG A 99 11.29 19.17 -13.77
N LEU A 100 11.17 19.91 -14.89
CA LEU A 100 11.04 21.37 -14.89
C LEU A 100 9.66 21.85 -14.42
N VAL A 101 8.64 20.99 -14.52
CA VAL A 101 7.24 21.25 -14.15
C VAL A 101 6.58 20.00 -13.54
N PRO A 102 7.12 19.48 -12.41
CA PRO A 102 6.71 18.18 -11.86
C PRO A 102 5.22 18.14 -11.50
N ASP A 103 4.66 19.25 -11.00
CA ASP A 103 3.24 19.36 -10.63
C ASP A 103 2.29 19.08 -11.82
N LYS A 104 2.66 19.50 -13.03
CA LYS A 104 1.88 19.25 -14.24
C LYS A 104 1.91 17.76 -14.61
N PHE A 105 3.08 17.13 -14.49
CA PHE A 105 3.22 15.69 -14.75
C PHE A 105 2.41 14.86 -13.74
N ILE A 106 2.50 15.23 -12.46
CA ILE A 106 1.71 14.61 -11.39
C ILE A 106 0.21 14.80 -11.64
N SER A 107 -0.22 15.99 -12.05
CA SER A 107 -1.63 16.28 -12.41
C SER A 107 -2.14 15.33 -13.50
N VAL A 108 -1.39 15.18 -14.60
CA VAL A 108 -1.75 14.25 -15.70
C VAL A 108 -1.84 12.80 -15.21
N CYS A 109 -0.89 12.36 -14.38
CA CYS A 109 -0.90 11.00 -13.82
C CYS A 109 -2.10 10.77 -12.88
N LYS A 110 -2.47 11.77 -12.07
CA LYS A 110 -3.67 11.73 -11.21
C LYS A 110 -4.96 11.69 -12.03
N ARG A 111 -5.01 12.42 -13.15
CA ARG A 111 -6.15 12.32 -14.09
C ARG A 111 -6.23 10.95 -14.75
N LEU A 112 -5.11 10.34 -15.14
CA LEU A 112 -5.09 8.97 -15.63
C LEU A 112 -5.68 8.00 -14.59
N HIS A 113 -5.27 8.14 -13.33
CA HIS A 113 -5.81 7.35 -12.22
C HIS A 113 -7.34 7.50 -12.11
N GLU A 114 -7.85 8.73 -12.04
CA GLU A 114 -9.30 9.00 -11.93
C GLU A 114 -10.11 8.42 -13.10
N LEU A 115 -9.63 8.58 -14.33
CA LEU A 115 -10.28 8.06 -15.53
C LEU A 115 -10.36 6.53 -15.51
N ILE A 116 -9.27 5.86 -15.13
CA ILE A 116 -9.19 4.42 -15.11
C ILE A 116 -10.03 3.80 -13.99
N VAL A 117 -10.10 4.46 -12.82
CA VAL A 117 -10.99 4.06 -11.73
C VAL A 117 -12.45 4.18 -12.17
N THR A 118 -12.81 5.27 -12.85
CA THR A 118 -14.16 5.49 -13.38
C THR A 118 -14.55 4.43 -14.41
N LEU A 119 -13.65 4.12 -15.35
CA LEU A 119 -13.83 3.09 -16.38
C LEU A 119 -13.70 1.65 -15.85
N LYS A 120 -13.41 1.46 -14.56
CA LYS A 120 -13.19 0.15 -13.92
C LYS A 120 -12.14 -0.71 -14.65
N ALA A 121 -11.08 -0.09 -15.17
CA ALA A 121 -10.01 -0.75 -15.93
C ALA A 121 -8.61 -0.60 -15.28
N PRO A 122 -8.43 -0.84 -13.96
CA PRO A 122 -7.23 -0.48 -13.20
C PRO A 122 -5.93 -1.03 -13.77
N MET A 123 -5.97 -2.22 -14.39
CA MET A 123 -4.80 -2.84 -15.05
C MET A 123 -4.07 -1.90 -16.03
N ARG A 124 -4.79 -0.99 -16.69
CA ARG A 124 -4.21 -0.07 -17.69
C ARG A 124 -3.28 0.99 -17.06
N ALA A 125 -3.38 1.25 -15.76
CA ALA A 125 -2.56 2.25 -15.05
C ALA A 125 -1.40 1.66 -14.26
N VAL A 126 -1.35 0.34 -14.02
CA VAL A 126 -0.34 -0.29 -13.16
C VAL A 126 1.08 0.00 -13.65
N GLY A 127 1.37 -0.35 -14.91
CA GLY A 127 2.69 -0.10 -15.52
C GLY A 127 3.01 1.39 -15.65
N PRO A 128 2.12 2.20 -16.26
CA PRO A 128 2.38 3.62 -16.46
C PRO A 128 2.61 4.41 -15.16
N LEU A 129 1.81 4.17 -14.11
CA LEU A 129 2.01 4.88 -12.84
C LEU A 129 3.31 4.45 -12.14
N LEU A 130 3.72 3.19 -12.26
CA LEU A 130 5.02 2.75 -11.76
C LEU A 130 6.17 3.45 -12.50
N THR A 131 6.09 3.55 -13.83
CA THR A 131 7.03 4.33 -14.65
C THR A 131 7.06 5.79 -14.21
N ALA A 132 5.89 6.40 -13.99
CA ALA A 132 5.78 7.80 -13.56
C ALA A 132 6.45 8.06 -12.20
N ILE A 133 6.29 7.14 -11.23
CA ILE A 133 6.98 7.21 -9.93
C ILE A 133 8.49 7.25 -10.16
N HIS A 134 9.06 6.30 -10.90
CA HIS A 134 10.51 6.25 -11.14
C HIS A 134 11.05 7.50 -11.85
N LYS A 135 10.27 8.08 -12.77
CA LYS A 135 10.70 9.30 -13.48
C LYS A 135 10.72 10.53 -12.59
N ILE A 136 9.75 10.68 -11.69
CA ILE A 136 9.61 11.89 -10.85
C ILE A 136 10.36 11.80 -9.53
N ARG A 137 10.60 10.59 -9.00
CA ARG A 137 11.26 10.39 -7.71
C ARG A 137 12.71 10.90 -7.77
N SER A 138 13.12 11.66 -6.74
CA SER A 138 14.48 12.20 -6.61
C SER A 138 15.47 11.17 -6.06
N SER A 139 15.04 10.39 -5.07
CA SER A 139 15.78 9.33 -4.39
C SER A 139 14.82 8.18 -4.02
N PRO A 140 15.28 6.93 -3.84
CA PRO A 140 14.39 5.83 -3.43
C PRO A 140 13.67 6.12 -2.10
N GLU A 141 14.25 6.96 -1.25
CA GLU A 141 13.76 7.35 0.09
C GLU A 141 12.64 8.40 0.08
N HIS A 142 12.33 8.99 -1.09
CA HIS A 142 11.34 10.07 -1.22
C HIS A 142 9.94 9.58 -1.61
N LEU A 143 8.94 9.95 -0.81
CA LEU A 143 7.54 9.66 -1.10
C LEU A 143 6.94 10.66 -2.10
N THR A 144 6.90 10.27 -3.36
CA THR A 144 6.16 11.01 -4.39
C THR A 144 4.63 10.99 -4.14
N PRO A 145 3.89 12.03 -4.58
CA PRO A 145 2.43 12.07 -4.54
C PRO A 145 1.70 11.01 -5.39
N LEU A 146 2.42 10.23 -6.20
CA LEU A 146 1.86 9.19 -7.08
C LEU A 146 1.85 7.80 -6.44
N HIS A 147 2.60 7.58 -5.35
CA HIS A 147 2.62 6.28 -4.67
C HIS A 147 1.24 5.83 -4.19
N PRO A 148 0.42 6.69 -3.55
CA PRO A 148 -0.92 6.28 -3.13
C PRO A 148 -1.81 5.84 -4.30
N ASP A 149 -1.81 6.59 -5.40
CA ASP A 149 -2.62 6.31 -6.59
C ASP A 149 -2.18 4.98 -7.25
N PHE A 150 -0.88 4.74 -7.34
CA PHE A 150 -0.33 3.48 -7.83
C PHE A 150 -0.72 2.28 -6.96
N LEU A 151 -0.60 2.39 -5.63
CA LEU A 151 -0.97 1.32 -4.71
C LEU A 151 -2.49 1.05 -4.75
N GLN A 152 -3.30 2.10 -4.86
CA GLN A 152 -4.75 1.98 -5.03
C GLN A 152 -5.11 1.23 -6.32
N VAL A 153 -4.45 1.56 -7.43
CA VAL A 153 -4.65 0.87 -8.70
C VAL A 153 -4.24 -0.60 -8.59
N CYS A 154 -3.10 -0.89 -7.95
CA CYS A 154 -2.66 -2.27 -7.70
C CYS A 154 -3.66 -3.06 -6.85
N LEU A 155 -4.27 -2.45 -5.84
CA LEU A 155 -5.33 -3.07 -5.04
C LEU A 155 -6.57 -3.38 -5.88
N LEU A 156 -7.05 -2.43 -6.68
CA LEU A 156 -8.22 -2.61 -7.56
C LEU A 156 -7.97 -3.66 -8.64
N ALA A 157 -6.76 -3.69 -9.19
CA ALA A 157 -6.31 -4.67 -10.19
C ALA A 157 -5.95 -6.04 -9.58
N LYS A 158 -5.85 -6.16 -8.25
CA LYS A 158 -5.32 -7.32 -7.52
C LYS A 158 -3.88 -7.69 -7.91
N CYS A 159 -3.08 -6.71 -8.35
CA CYS A 159 -1.67 -6.86 -8.70
C CYS A 159 -0.76 -6.64 -7.48
N TYR A 160 -0.94 -7.43 -6.42
CA TYR A 160 -0.25 -7.21 -5.14
C TYR A 160 1.27 -7.31 -5.25
N LYS A 161 1.79 -8.25 -6.06
CA LYS A 161 3.25 -8.42 -6.26
C LYS A 161 3.89 -7.16 -6.85
N ILE A 162 3.22 -6.55 -7.84
CA ILE A 162 3.72 -5.31 -8.47
C ILE A 162 3.61 -4.15 -7.47
N GLY A 163 2.48 -4.04 -6.76
CA GLY A 163 2.30 -3.02 -5.73
C GLY A 163 3.30 -3.12 -4.57
N TYR A 164 3.81 -4.31 -4.25
CA TYR A 164 4.79 -4.51 -3.18
C TYR A 164 6.19 -4.02 -3.54
N SER A 165 6.55 -3.95 -4.83
CA SER A 165 7.89 -3.50 -5.25
C SER A 165 8.25 -2.11 -4.73
N VAL A 166 7.29 -1.18 -4.63
CA VAL A 166 7.54 0.17 -4.09
C VAL A 166 7.51 0.23 -2.55
N LEU A 167 7.16 -0.88 -1.89
CA LEU A 167 7.17 -1.01 -0.43
C LEU A 167 8.44 -1.68 0.10
N GLU A 168 9.33 -2.11 -0.81
CA GLU A 168 10.65 -2.66 -0.50
C GLU A 168 11.64 -1.54 -0.15
N ASP A 169 11.41 -0.33 -0.68
CA ASP A 169 12.17 0.87 -0.36
C ASP A 169 11.82 1.42 1.03
N ASP A 170 12.83 1.85 1.77
CA ASP A 170 12.64 2.54 3.05
C ASP A 170 12.46 4.05 2.79
N ILE A 171 11.28 4.58 3.09
CA ILE A 171 10.90 5.97 2.81
C ILE A 171 11.10 6.84 4.06
N TYR A 172 11.86 7.92 3.92
CA TYR A 172 12.17 8.88 4.98
C TYR A 172 11.68 10.30 4.69
N GLU A 173 11.60 10.69 3.42
CA GLU A 173 11.20 12.04 3.02
C GLU A 173 9.73 12.07 2.59
N VAL A 174 8.93 12.89 3.26
CA VAL A 174 7.48 12.99 3.04
C VAL A 174 7.06 14.46 2.97
N ASP A 175 6.51 14.87 1.83
CA ASP A 175 6.05 16.25 1.62
C ASP A 175 4.62 16.48 2.13
N GLN A 176 3.73 15.51 1.89
CA GLN A 176 2.30 15.63 2.15
C GLN A 176 1.83 14.56 3.13
N PRO A 177 1.33 14.94 4.33
CA PRO A 177 0.87 13.98 5.32
C PRO A 177 -0.17 13.01 4.76
N ARG A 178 -1.16 13.52 4.01
CA ARG A 178 -2.23 12.71 3.43
C ARG A 178 -1.70 11.59 2.54
N ASP A 179 -0.66 11.87 1.75
CA ASP A 179 -0.08 10.89 0.84
C ASP A 179 0.64 9.79 1.63
N PHE A 180 1.29 10.13 2.75
CA PHE A 180 1.83 9.14 3.68
C PHE A 180 0.77 8.25 4.32
N PHE A 181 -0.34 8.84 4.82
CA PHE A 181 -1.46 8.05 5.38
C PHE A 181 -1.99 7.03 4.37
N LEU A 182 -2.20 7.46 3.12
CA LEU A 182 -2.70 6.58 2.06
C LEU A 182 -1.67 5.55 1.59
N TYR A 183 -0.41 5.95 1.46
CA TYR A 183 0.71 5.05 1.11
C TYR A 183 0.78 3.88 2.10
N CYS A 184 0.86 4.19 3.40
CA CYS A 184 0.94 3.16 4.42
C CYS A 184 -0.36 2.33 4.52
N TYR A 185 -1.54 2.95 4.37
CA TYR A 185 -2.80 2.22 4.41
C TYR A 185 -2.95 1.24 3.24
N TYR A 186 -2.76 1.70 2.00
CA TYR A 186 -2.85 0.84 0.82
C TYR A 186 -1.72 -0.18 0.75
N GLY A 187 -0.51 0.21 1.15
CA GLY A 187 0.62 -0.71 1.29
C GLY A 187 0.33 -1.81 2.30
N GLY A 188 -0.23 -1.47 3.46
CA GLY A 188 -0.66 -2.44 4.47
C GLY A 188 -1.70 -3.42 3.93
N MET A 189 -2.65 -2.95 3.12
CA MET A 189 -3.63 -3.81 2.45
C MET A 189 -3.00 -4.74 1.40
N ILE A 190 -2.02 -4.27 0.63
CA ILE A 190 -1.25 -5.10 -0.32
C ILE A 190 -0.47 -6.20 0.44
N CYS A 191 0.17 -5.84 1.56
CA CYS A 191 0.87 -6.77 2.42
C CYS A 191 -0.07 -7.82 3.02
N ILE A 192 -1.26 -7.42 3.48
CA ILE A 192 -2.33 -8.35 3.90
C ILE A 192 -2.67 -9.33 2.77
N GLY A 193 -2.88 -8.82 1.55
CA GLY A 193 -3.22 -9.65 0.38
C GLY A 193 -2.17 -10.71 0.05
N GLN A 194 -0.91 -10.47 0.43
CA GLN A 194 0.21 -11.40 0.30
C GLN A 194 0.56 -12.16 1.58
N LYS A 195 -0.25 -12.04 2.64
CA LYS A 195 0.03 -12.58 3.99
C LYS A 195 1.37 -12.13 4.60
N ARG A 196 1.92 -11.00 4.15
CA ARG A 196 3.11 -10.36 4.74
C ARG A 196 2.69 -9.52 5.96
N PHE A 197 2.20 -10.19 6.99
CA PHE A 197 1.55 -9.53 8.13
C PHE A 197 2.48 -8.65 8.95
N ALA A 198 3.76 -9.02 9.10
CA ALA A 198 4.75 -8.20 9.80
C ALA A 198 4.88 -6.80 9.15
N LYS A 199 5.13 -6.75 7.84
CA LYS A 199 5.20 -5.48 7.10
C LYS A 199 3.87 -4.71 7.10
N ALA A 200 2.74 -5.42 7.06
CA ALA A 200 1.43 -4.77 7.18
C ALA A 200 1.26 -4.07 8.53
N LEU A 201 1.70 -4.70 9.63
CA LEU A 201 1.67 -4.11 10.97
C LEU A 201 2.55 -2.87 11.07
N GLU A 202 3.77 -2.91 10.53
CA GLU A 202 4.65 -1.74 10.46
C GLU A 202 3.95 -0.57 9.76
N LEU A 203 3.38 -0.82 8.58
CA LEU A 203 2.71 0.22 7.80
C LEU A 203 1.49 0.78 8.54
N PHE A 204 0.61 -0.06 9.11
CA PHE A 204 -0.54 0.45 9.87
C PHE A 204 -0.13 1.15 11.17
N HIS A 205 0.93 0.68 11.84
CA HIS A 205 1.51 1.34 13.00
C HIS A 205 2.00 2.75 12.65
N ASN A 206 2.66 2.90 11.49
CA ASN A 206 3.06 4.21 10.99
C ASN A 206 1.86 5.15 10.78
N VAL A 207 0.75 4.65 10.24
CA VAL A 207 -0.50 5.44 10.11
C VAL A 207 -1.04 5.88 11.48
N VAL A 208 -1.09 4.95 12.44
CA VAL A 208 -1.67 5.17 13.77
C VAL A 208 -0.83 6.13 14.60
N THR A 209 0.49 6.13 14.41
CA THR A 209 1.42 6.95 15.17
C THR A 209 1.81 8.26 14.50
N ALA A 210 1.53 8.41 13.20
CA ALA A 210 1.77 9.65 12.46
C ALA A 210 1.17 10.87 13.16
N PRO A 211 1.88 12.01 13.20
CA PRO A 211 1.35 13.25 13.73
C PRO A 211 0.04 13.65 13.03
N MET A 212 -1.01 13.90 13.81
CA MET A 212 -2.29 14.40 13.31
C MET A 212 -2.90 15.43 14.27
N SER A 213 -3.38 16.54 13.71
CA SER A 213 -4.10 17.59 14.42
C SER A 213 -5.61 17.35 14.47
N SER A 214 -6.14 16.60 13.50
CA SER A 214 -7.54 16.21 13.40
C SER A 214 -7.66 14.72 13.07
N MET A 215 -8.79 14.13 13.46
CA MET A 215 -9.05 12.73 13.16
C MET A 215 -9.31 12.56 11.66
N ASN A 216 -8.71 11.55 11.05
CA ASN A 216 -8.93 11.22 9.64
C ASN A 216 -9.46 9.79 9.49
N ALA A 217 -10.31 9.58 8.47
CA ALA A 217 -10.96 8.28 8.24
C ALA A 217 -9.96 7.18 7.87
N ILE A 218 -8.84 7.53 7.23
CA ILE A 218 -7.79 6.59 6.82
C ILE A 218 -7.16 5.94 8.06
N ALA A 219 -6.86 6.72 9.08
CA ALA A 219 -6.28 6.25 10.34
C ALA A 219 -7.26 5.37 11.13
N VAL A 220 -8.56 5.68 11.09
CA VAL A 220 -9.60 4.83 11.69
C VAL A 220 -9.62 3.46 11.00
N GLU A 221 -9.66 3.42 9.67
CA GLU A 221 -9.66 2.15 8.92
C GLU A 221 -8.34 1.38 9.06
N ALA A 222 -7.21 2.08 9.11
CA ALA A 222 -5.91 1.49 9.38
C ALA A 222 -5.85 0.87 10.78
N TYR A 223 -6.37 1.55 11.81
CA TYR A 223 -6.36 1.04 13.18
C TYR A 223 -7.25 -0.20 13.34
N LYS A 224 -8.42 -0.24 12.69
CA LYS A 224 -9.26 -1.45 12.63
C LYS A 224 -8.48 -2.64 12.05
N LYS A 225 -7.78 -2.44 10.94
CA LYS A 225 -6.95 -3.48 10.31
C LYS A 225 -5.71 -3.82 11.14
N TYR A 226 -5.10 -2.85 11.81
CA TYR A 226 -3.99 -3.06 12.73
C TYR A 226 -4.37 -4.01 13.87
N ILE A 227 -5.54 -3.81 14.48
CA ILE A 227 -6.08 -4.73 15.51
C ILE A 227 -6.21 -6.15 14.94
N LEU A 228 -6.89 -6.30 13.81
CA LEU A 228 -7.14 -7.61 13.20
C LEU A 228 -5.84 -8.32 12.83
N VAL A 229 -4.92 -7.64 12.17
CA VAL A 229 -3.63 -8.22 11.79
C VAL A 229 -2.79 -8.56 13.02
N SER A 230 -2.86 -7.76 14.10
CA SER A 230 -2.16 -8.08 15.35
C SER A 230 -2.68 -9.39 15.95
N LEU A 231 -3.99 -9.60 15.97
CA LEU A 231 -4.60 -10.84 16.45
C LEU A 231 -4.28 -12.05 15.54
N ILE A 232 -4.15 -11.83 14.22
CA ILE A 232 -3.80 -12.89 13.27
C ILE A 232 -2.33 -13.29 13.40
N HIS A 233 -1.41 -12.32 13.42
CA HIS A 233 0.02 -12.57 13.34
C HIS A 233 0.67 -12.73 14.72
N LEU A 234 0.45 -11.76 15.62
CA LEU A 234 1.06 -11.76 16.95
C LEU A 234 0.26 -12.58 17.96
N ARG A 235 -0.97 -12.99 17.62
CA ARG A 235 -1.91 -13.70 18.50
C ARG A 235 -2.26 -12.95 19.79
N GLN A 236 -2.04 -11.64 19.78
CA GLN A 236 -2.33 -10.74 20.88
C GLN A 236 -2.49 -9.32 20.36
N PHE A 237 -3.14 -8.47 21.15
CA PHE A 237 -3.29 -7.07 20.86
C PHE A 237 -3.25 -6.27 22.15
N SER A 238 -2.53 -5.15 22.15
CA SER A 238 -2.57 -4.17 23.23
C SER A 238 -3.19 -2.86 22.72
N ALA A 239 -4.20 -2.38 23.43
CA ALA A 239 -4.80 -1.08 23.16
C ALA A 239 -3.95 0.10 23.67
N THR A 240 -2.72 -0.12 24.14
CA THR A 240 -1.81 0.93 24.58
C THR A 240 -1.06 1.51 23.39
N PHE A 241 -1.14 2.84 23.22
CA PHE A 241 -0.36 3.53 22.20
C PHE A 241 1.02 3.92 22.74
N PRO A 242 2.04 4.01 21.87
CA PRO A 242 3.29 4.67 22.21
C PRO A 242 3.08 6.09 22.74
N LYS A 243 3.99 6.56 23.60
CA LYS A 243 3.90 7.89 24.22
C LYS A 243 3.95 9.03 23.19
N TYR A 244 4.61 8.81 22.06
CA TYR A 244 4.73 9.79 20.97
C TYR A 244 3.50 9.83 20.04
N THR A 245 2.54 8.92 20.20
CA THR A 245 1.29 8.97 19.43
C THR A 245 0.49 10.20 19.79
N SER A 246 -0.08 10.89 18.79
CA SER A 246 -0.84 12.12 19.01
C SER A 246 -2.03 11.91 19.97
N SER A 247 -2.33 12.93 20.79
CA SER A 247 -3.45 12.89 21.73
C SER A 247 -4.80 12.70 21.03
N VAL A 248 -4.94 13.24 19.82
CA VAL A 248 -6.12 13.05 18.95
C VAL A 248 -6.29 11.59 18.57
N ALA A 249 -5.23 10.91 18.14
CA ALA A 249 -5.27 9.48 17.83
C ALA A 249 -5.62 8.66 19.08
N GLN A 250 -4.91 8.88 20.18
CA GLN A 250 -5.10 8.15 21.44
C GLN A 250 -6.54 8.23 21.96
N ARG A 251 -7.16 9.43 21.88
CA ARG A 251 -8.52 9.67 22.36
C ARG A 251 -9.59 9.05 21.47
N ASN A 252 -9.47 9.19 20.15
CA ASN A 252 -10.61 8.93 19.26
C ASN A 252 -10.50 7.60 18.48
N LEU A 253 -9.30 7.05 18.21
CA LEU A 253 -9.18 5.81 17.43
C LEU A 253 -9.86 4.61 18.12
N LYS A 254 -9.78 4.54 19.45
CA LYS A 254 -10.48 3.53 20.25
C LYS A 254 -12.00 3.67 20.09
N ASN A 255 -12.52 4.89 20.26
CA ASN A 255 -13.95 5.18 20.18
C ASN A 255 -14.54 4.77 18.82
N PHE A 256 -13.84 5.07 17.72
CA PHE A 256 -14.29 4.73 16.36
C PHE A 256 -14.09 3.25 15.98
N SER A 257 -13.41 2.47 16.83
CA SER A 257 -13.06 1.07 16.55
C SER A 257 -13.55 0.12 17.63
N GLN A 258 -14.55 0.55 18.41
CA GLN A 258 -15.05 -0.18 19.58
C GLN A 258 -15.40 -1.66 19.31
N PRO A 259 -16.10 -2.04 18.22
CA PRO A 259 -16.37 -3.45 17.91
C PRO A 259 -15.11 -4.29 17.71
N TYR A 260 -14.02 -3.68 17.24
CA TYR A 260 -12.74 -4.37 17.03
C TYR A 260 -11.95 -4.50 18.34
N ILE A 261 -12.08 -3.54 19.25
CA ILE A 261 -11.54 -3.65 20.61
C ILE A 261 -12.27 -4.74 21.40
N GLU A 262 -13.60 -4.80 21.30
CA GLU A 262 -14.41 -5.85 21.91
C GLU A 262 -14.09 -7.24 21.33
N LEU A 263 -13.87 -7.33 20.01
CA LEU A 263 -13.36 -8.54 19.38
C LEU A 263 -12.02 -8.96 19.97
N ALA A 264 -11.08 -8.03 20.15
CA ALA A 264 -9.78 -8.32 20.75
C ALA A 264 -9.89 -8.76 22.22
N ASN A 265 -10.81 -8.18 22.98
CA ASN A 265 -11.10 -8.57 24.36
C ASN A 265 -11.69 -9.99 24.42
N SER A 266 -12.67 -10.30 23.57
CA SER A 266 -13.22 -11.66 23.44
C SER A 266 -12.13 -12.65 23.01
N TYR A 267 -11.26 -12.26 22.06
CA TYR A 267 -10.14 -13.07 21.64
C TYR A 267 -9.15 -13.34 22.79
N SER A 268 -8.95 -12.40 23.71
CA SER A 268 -8.02 -12.57 24.82
C SER A 268 -8.43 -13.69 25.80
N THR A 269 -9.73 -14.02 25.92
CA THR A 269 -10.24 -15.06 26.83
C THR A 269 -9.83 -16.47 26.41
N GLY A 270 -9.53 -16.69 25.12
CA GLY A 270 -9.22 -18.00 24.57
C GLY A 270 -10.44 -18.88 24.27
N ASN A 271 -11.66 -18.40 24.54
CA ASN A 271 -12.89 -19.15 24.29
C ASN A 271 -13.35 -18.97 22.82
N ILE A 272 -13.26 -20.04 22.02
CA ILE A 272 -13.57 -20.00 20.60
C ILE A 272 -15.07 -19.87 20.36
N SER A 273 -15.90 -20.51 21.18
CA SER A 273 -17.36 -20.47 21.05
C SER A 273 -17.89 -19.06 21.30
N GLU A 274 -17.39 -18.38 22.35
CA GLU A 274 -17.71 -16.97 22.61
C GLU A 274 -17.25 -16.06 21.47
N LEU A 275 -16.02 -16.25 20.97
CA LEU A 275 -15.50 -15.46 19.86
C LEU A 275 -16.35 -15.64 18.59
N LYS A 276 -16.73 -16.88 18.26
CA LYS A 276 -17.60 -17.18 17.11
C LYS A 276 -18.97 -16.52 17.26
N ALA A 277 -19.58 -16.62 18.44
CA ALA A 277 -20.86 -16.00 18.73
C ALA A 277 -20.78 -14.47 18.60
N PHE A 278 -19.73 -13.85 19.15
CA PHE A 278 -19.49 -12.41 19.03
C PHE A 278 -19.37 -11.96 17.57
N VAL A 279 -18.61 -12.71 16.75
CA VAL A 279 -18.44 -12.42 15.31
C VAL A 279 -19.76 -12.56 14.56
N GLN A 280 -20.57 -13.57 14.88
CA GLN A 280 -21.88 -13.78 14.27
C GLN A 280 -22.85 -12.65 14.62
N GLU A 281 -22.90 -12.23 15.89
CA GLU A 281 -23.76 -11.13 16.35
C GLU A 281 -23.36 -9.78 15.71
N ASN A 282 -22.07 -9.57 15.46
CA ASN A 282 -21.53 -8.32 14.91
C ASN A 282 -21.19 -8.41 13.41
N GLN A 283 -21.66 -9.44 12.70
CA GLN A 283 -21.27 -9.72 11.31
C GLN A 283 -21.49 -8.53 10.38
N GLU A 284 -22.67 -7.89 10.46
CA GLU A 284 -23.02 -6.74 9.61
C GLU A 284 -22.03 -5.57 9.79
N LYS A 285 -21.55 -5.32 11.02
CA LYS A 285 -20.56 -4.26 11.29
C LYS A 285 -19.22 -4.53 10.60
N PHE A 286 -18.82 -5.80 10.52
CA PHE A 286 -17.58 -6.20 9.86
C PHE A 286 -17.71 -6.29 8.34
N GLU A 287 -18.89 -6.65 7.83
CA GLU A 287 -19.21 -6.62 6.40
C GLU A 287 -19.25 -5.19 5.86
N ASN A 288 -19.94 -4.28 6.55
CA ASN A 288 -19.99 -2.86 6.19
C ASN A 288 -18.58 -2.22 6.19
N GLY A 289 -17.68 -2.71 7.05
CA GLY A 289 -16.27 -2.31 7.08
C GLY A 289 -15.36 -3.00 6.05
N ASN A 290 -15.89 -3.90 5.22
CA ASN A 290 -15.12 -4.76 4.29
C ASN A 290 -13.99 -5.55 4.98
N ASN A 291 -14.17 -5.90 6.26
CA ASN A 291 -13.15 -6.55 7.08
C ASN A 291 -13.54 -7.98 7.50
N LEU A 292 -14.72 -8.49 7.10
CA LEU A 292 -15.22 -9.81 7.51
C LEU A 292 -14.21 -10.94 7.21
N GLY A 293 -13.53 -10.90 6.06
CA GLY A 293 -12.53 -11.91 5.70
C GLY A 293 -11.38 -11.99 6.70
N LEU A 294 -10.90 -10.83 7.18
CA LEU A 294 -9.86 -10.76 8.21
C LEU A 294 -10.40 -11.20 9.58
N VAL A 295 -11.64 -10.84 9.93
CA VAL A 295 -12.27 -11.30 11.17
C VAL A 295 -12.39 -12.83 11.19
N LYS A 296 -12.74 -13.46 10.07
CA LYS A 296 -12.73 -14.92 9.95
C LYS A 296 -11.33 -15.50 10.16
N GLN A 297 -10.30 -14.85 9.64
CA GLN A 297 -8.91 -15.24 9.92
C GLN A 297 -8.54 -15.07 11.40
N VAL A 298 -9.05 -14.05 12.09
CA VAL A 298 -8.90 -13.91 13.56
C VAL A 298 -9.54 -15.10 14.29
N VAL A 299 -10.73 -15.55 13.88
CA VAL A 299 -11.35 -16.74 14.49
C VAL A 299 -10.48 -17.99 14.27
N SER A 300 -10.00 -18.19 13.04
CA SER A 300 -9.07 -19.29 12.73
C SER A 300 -7.74 -19.17 13.49
N SER A 301 -7.29 -17.94 13.76
CA SER A 301 -6.02 -17.69 14.43
C SER A 301 -6.04 -18.11 15.91
N MET A 302 -7.23 -18.20 16.52
CA MET A 302 -7.42 -18.62 17.90
C MET A 302 -6.97 -20.06 18.17
N TYR A 303 -7.19 -20.98 17.23
CA TYR A 303 -6.77 -22.38 17.40
C TYR A 303 -5.25 -22.48 17.59
N LYS A 304 -4.50 -21.84 16.68
CA LYS A 304 -3.04 -21.76 16.77
C LYS A 304 -2.57 -21.05 18.04
N ARG A 305 -3.26 -19.98 18.48
CA ARG A 305 -2.97 -19.32 19.77
C ARG A 305 -3.14 -20.26 20.96
N ASN A 306 -4.24 -21.01 21.01
CA ASN A 306 -4.51 -21.92 22.11
C ASN A 306 -3.47 -23.05 22.15
N ILE A 307 -3.07 -23.59 20.98
CA ILE A 307 -1.98 -24.56 20.87
C ILE A 307 -0.64 -23.96 21.33
N GLN A 308 -0.29 -22.75 20.89
CA GLN A 308 0.93 -22.05 21.33
C GLN A 308 0.99 -21.88 22.86
N ARG A 309 -0.14 -21.69 23.54
CA ARG A 309 -0.14 -21.61 25.01
C ARG A 309 0.17 -22.94 25.68
N LEU A 310 -0.16 -24.08 25.05
CA LEU A 310 0.13 -25.40 25.60
C LEU A 310 1.63 -25.68 25.63
N THR A 311 2.41 -25.10 24.71
CA THR A 311 3.88 -25.26 24.70
C THR A 311 4.54 -24.65 25.94
N GLN A 312 3.88 -23.70 26.61
CA GLN A 312 4.38 -23.03 27.80
C GLN A 312 4.20 -23.85 29.08
N THR A 313 3.26 -24.80 29.08
CA THR A 313 2.87 -25.56 30.28
C THR A 313 3.12 -27.06 30.16
N TYR A 314 3.28 -27.57 28.94
CA TYR A 314 3.44 -29.00 28.66
C TYR A 314 4.70 -29.27 27.86
N LEU A 315 5.41 -30.35 28.21
CA LEU A 315 6.50 -30.90 27.39
C LEU A 315 5.97 -31.92 26.38
N THR A 316 5.02 -32.76 26.79
CA THR A 316 4.40 -33.79 25.95
C THR A 316 2.91 -33.82 26.25
N LEU A 317 2.08 -33.85 25.22
CA LEU A 317 0.62 -33.83 25.34
C LEU A 317 -0.02 -34.70 24.25
N SER A 318 -1.12 -35.38 24.55
CA SER A 318 -1.83 -36.18 23.55
C SER A 318 -2.57 -35.29 22.54
N LEU A 319 -2.73 -35.76 21.29
CA LEU A 319 -3.52 -35.07 20.27
C LEU A 319 -4.99 -34.89 20.70
N GLN A 320 -5.52 -35.82 21.50
CA GLN A 320 -6.86 -35.70 22.06
C GLN A 320 -6.95 -34.58 23.10
N ASP A 321 -5.95 -34.45 23.99
CA ASP A 321 -5.93 -33.39 25.00
C ASP A 321 -5.71 -32.00 24.37
N ILE A 322 -4.88 -31.93 23.32
CA ILE A 322 -4.75 -30.73 22.48
C ILE A 322 -6.10 -30.37 21.88
N ALA A 323 -6.80 -31.34 21.27
CA ALA A 323 -8.11 -31.10 20.68
C ALA A 323 -9.12 -30.60 21.72
N ASN A 324 -9.18 -31.24 22.89
CA ASN A 324 -10.08 -30.86 23.97
C ASN A 324 -9.80 -29.44 24.49
N THR A 325 -8.52 -29.11 24.71
CA THR A 325 -8.13 -27.84 25.34
C THR A 325 -8.18 -26.67 24.36
N ALA A 326 -7.84 -26.91 23.10
CA ALA A 326 -7.96 -25.92 22.03
C ALA A 326 -9.36 -25.87 21.40
N GLN A 327 -10.34 -26.62 21.92
CA GLN A 327 -11.72 -26.70 21.42
C GLN A 327 -11.79 -27.06 19.91
N ILE A 328 -10.96 -28.01 19.50
CA ILE A 328 -10.90 -28.58 18.16
C ILE A 328 -11.70 -29.89 18.18
N ASN A 329 -12.43 -30.21 17.10
CA ASN A 329 -13.41 -31.30 17.13
C ASN A 329 -12.76 -32.68 17.16
N THR A 330 -11.60 -32.84 16.51
CA THR A 330 -10.95 -34.15 16.36
C THR A 330 -9.44 -34.09 16.59
N PRO A 331 -8.82 -35.19 17.08
CA PRO A 331 -7.36 -35.30 17.17
C PRO A 331 -6.65 -35.13 15.83
N LYS A 332 -7.29 -35.53 14.72
CA LYS A 332 -6.74 -35.38 13.36
C LYS A 332 -6.68 -33.91 12.93
N GLU A 333 -7.71 -33.14 13.27
CA GLU A 333 -7.73 -31.69 13.02
C GLU A 333 -6.70 -30.97 13.90
N ALA A 334 -6.52 -31.42 15.15
CA ALA A 334 -5.45 -30.93 16.02
C ALA A 334 -4.06 -31.26 15.45
N GLU A 335 -3.86 -32.48 14.94
CA GLU A 335 -2.62 -32.90 14.27
C GLU A 335 -2.31 -32.00 13.06
N MET A 336 -3.31 -31.72 12.23
CA MET A 336 -3.17 -30.83 11.08
C MET A 336 -2.75 -29.42 11.49
N HIS A 337 -3.37 -28.84 12.52
CA HIS A 337 -2.96 -27.54 13.03
C HIS A 337 -1.54 -27.54 13.60
N VAL A 338 -1.16 -28.57 14.36
CA VAL A 338 0.20 -28.69 14.88
C VAL A 338 1.21 -28.80 13.74
N LEU A 339 0.92 -29.58 12.70
CA LEU A 339 1.76 -29.72 11.52
C LEU A 339 1.94 -28.38 10.79
N GLU A 340 0.84 -27.67 10.50
CA GLU A 340 0.89 -26.33 9.89
C GLU A 340 1.74 -25.36 10.71
N MET A 341 1.62 -25.39 12.04
CA MET A 341 2.39 -24.51 12.92
C MET A 341 3.88 -24.88 12.98
N ILE A 342 4.24 -26.15 12.79
CA ILE A 342 5.64 -26.58 12.65
C ILE A 342 6.20 -26.12 11.31
N GLU A 343 5.46 -26.32 10.21
CA GLU A 343 5.87 -25.89 8.86
C GLU A 343 6.04 -24.37 8.76
N ASP A 344 5.14 -23.60 9.40
CA ASP A 344 5.21 -22.14 9.44
C ASP A 344 6.28 -21.61 10.43
N GLY A 345 6.95 -22.49 11.19
CA GLY A 345 7.93 -22.09 12.22
C GLY A 345 7.32 -21.39 13.44
N GLU A 346 6.02 -21.56 13.68
CA GLU A 346 5.29 -20.94 14.79
C GLU A 346 5.46 -21.68 16.12
N ILE A 347 5.77 -22.99 16.08
CA ILE A 347 6.13 -23.83 17.23
C ILE A 347 7.20 -24.85 16.83
N TYR A 348 7.97 -25.31 17.81
CA TYR A 348 8.89 -26.44 17.66
C TYR A 348 8.29 -27.67 18.35
N ALA A 349 7.95 -28.69 17.57
CA ALA A 349 7.34 -29.91 18.10
C ALA A 349 7.59 -31.12 17.20
N THR A 350 7.49 -32.32 17.77
CA THR A 350 7.51 -33.59 17.03
C THR A 350 6.23 -34.37 17.31
N ILE A 351 5.63 -34.92 16.25
CA ILE A 351 4.39 -35.70 16.32
C ILE A 351 4.73 -37.19 16.26
N ASN A 352 4.30 -37.95 17.26
CA ASN A 352 4.34 -39.40 17.25
C ASN A 352 2.93 -39.95 16.96
N GLN A 353 2.70 -40.34 15.70
CA GLN A 353 1.42 -40.86 15.24
C GLN A 353 1.07 -42.24 15.84
N LYS A 354 2.06 -43.05 16.22
CA LYS A 354 1.79 -44.38 16.80
C LYS A 354 1.15 -44.26 18.19
N ASP A 355 1.66 -43.33 18.98
CA ASP A 355 1.22 -43.11 20.35
C ASP A 355 0.17 -41.99 20.46
N GLY A 356 -0.06 -41.23 19.38
CA GLY A 356 -0.98 -40.09 19.35
C GLY A 356 -0.51 -38.91 20.22
N MET A 357 0.81 -38.76 20.38
CA MET A 357 1.43 -37.77 21.27
C MET A 357 2.20 -36.72 20.50
N VAL A 358 2.16 -35.48 20.98
CA VAL A 358 2.99 -34.36 20.52
C VAL A 358 3.98 -34.03 21.62
N ARG A 359 5.26 -33.98 21.28
CA ARG A 359 6.33 -33.51 22.16
C ARG A 359 6.74 -32.12 21.71
N PHE A 360 6.55 -31.13 22.57
CA PHE A 360 7.01 -29.76 22.37
C PHE A 360 8.50 -29.67 22.66
N LEU A 361 9.20 -28.87 21.86
CA LEU A 361 10.64 -28.67 21.89
C LEU A 361 10.96 -27.19 22.10
N GLU A 362 12.18 -26.92 22.51
CA GLU A 362 12.73 -25.57 22.50
C GLU A 362 13.20 -25.20 21.08
N ASP A 363 13.46 -23.91 20.87
CA ASP A 363 14.04 -23.42 19.63
C ASP A 363 15.36 -24.15 19.33
N PRO A 364 15.50 -24.80 18.16
CA PRO A 364 16.71 -25.53 17.82
C PRO A 364 17.91 -24.62 17.53
N GLU A 365 17.70 -23.31 17.31
CA GLU A 365 18.78 -22.37 16.99
C GLU A 365 19.74 -22.19 18.18
N GLN A 366 21.02 -22.49 17.94
CA GLN A 366 22.07 -22.41 18.96
C GLN A 366 22.98 -21.18 18.78
N TYR A 367 22.73 -20.35 17.77
CA TYR A 367 23.51 -19.16 17.42
C TYR A 367 24.98 -19.47 17.09
N LYS A 368 25.23 -20.62 16.45
CA LYS A 368 26.58 -21.12 16.15
C LYS A 368 26.80 -21.45 14.67
N THR A 369 25.76 -21.34 13.85
CA THR A 369 25.82 -21.68 12.42
C THR A 369 26.41 -20.53 11.61
N CYS A 370 27.08 -20.86 10.50
CA CYS A 370 27.53 -19.85 9.54
C CYS A 370 26.34 -19.06 8.96
N GLU A 371 25.19 -19.72 8.77
CA GLU A 371 23.95 -19.07 8.34
C GLU A 371 23.51 -17.97 9.31
N MET A 372 23.61 -18.20 10.63
CA MET A 372 23.28 -17.18 11.62
C MET A 372 24.30 -16.03 11.62
N ILE A 373 25.58 -16.30 11.37
CA ILE A 373 26.60 -15.26 11.18
C ILE A 373 26.25 -14.41 9.95
N GLU A 374 25.93 -15.03 8.81
CA GLU A 374 25.53 -14.33 7.59
C GLU A 374 24.25 -13.51 7.78
N HIS A 375 23.27 -14.05 8.51
CA HIS A 375 22.05 -13.32 8.86
C HIS A 375 22.34 -12.09 9.73
N ILE A 376 23.21 -12.23 10.74
CA ILE A 376 23.65 -11.12 11.59
C ILE A 376 24.42 -10.10 10.75
N ASP A 377 25.37 -10.53 9.93
CA ASP A 377 26.16 -9.65 9.06
C ASP A 377 25.27 -8.87 8.09
N SER A 378 24.28 -9.53 7.47
CA SER A 378 23.31 -8.86 6.59
C SER A 378 22.46 -7.82 7.34
N SER A 379 22.11 -8.12 8.59
CA SER A 379 21.38 -7.20 9.46
C SER A 379 22.26 -5.99 9.82
N ILE A 380 23.54 -6.21 10.15
CA ILE A 380 24.51 -5.15 10.47
C ILE A 380 24.73 -4.24 9.25
N HIS A 381 24.98 -4.80 8.08
CA HIS A 381 25.16 -4.01 6.84
C HIS A 381 23.92 -3.18 6.50
N ARG A 382 22.72 -3.65 6.83
CA ARG A 382 21.49 -2.87 6.68
C ARG A 382 21.47 -1.65 7.62
N TYR A 383 22.08 -1.73 8.80
CA TYR A 383 22.20 -0.62 9.73
C TYR A 383 23.35 0.34 9.41
N ASP A 384 24.46 -0.14 8.83
CA ASP A 384 25.62 0.70 8.47
C ASP A 384 25.38 1.61 7.25
N ILE A 385 24.29 1.39 6.51
CA ILE A 385 23.86 2.20 5.34
C ILE A 385 22.85 3.29 5.75
N LEU A 386 22.39 3.30 7.01
CA LEU A 386 21.57 4.37 7.62
C LEU A 386 22.46 5.41 8.32
#